data_AF-A0A1P8FKU1-F1
#
_entry.id   AF-A0A1P8FKU1-F1
#
_cell.length_a   1.000
_cell.length_b   1.000
_cell.length_c   1.000
_cell.angle_alpha   90.00
_cell.angle_beta   90.00
_cell.angle_gamma   90.00
#
_symmetry.space_group_name_H-M   'P 1'
#
loop_
_entity.id
_entity.type
_entity.pdbx_description
1 polymer ?
#
loop_
_entity_poly.entity_id
_entity_poly.type
_entity_poly.pdbx_seq_one_letter_code
_entity_poly.pdbx_strand_id
1 'polypeptide(L)'
;MNLEELIRSRRSIRRYKPEAPPRETIEALIAVAALAPSASNKQPWRFFACDDRATIDRMAAAVQESVDRIAARVDARLMEQFRAYGDYFVRFREAPVVIVPVFREMAVLSHLVDADVDAADRERIAELEFNSGIVSASLALQNLMLYAHSIGLGSSSMTGPLLAAPAIKAILGIPPSWRIVAMVPVGFPAEAPAPTPRKAVEDVVRWSPEVRT
;
A
#
# COMPACT_ATOMS: atom_id res chain seq x y z
N MET A 1 18.64 -6.63 -17.50
CA MET A 1 18.31 -5.51 -16.61
C MET A 1 18.90 -5.81 -15.25
N ASN A 2 19.80 -4.97 -14.73
CA ASN A 2 20.29 -5.12 -13.36
C ASN A 2 19.25 -4.54 -12.35
N LEU A 3 19.50 -4.70 -11.05
CA LEU A 3 18.56 -4.24 -10.01
C LEU A 3 18.36 -2.71 -10.03
N GLU A 4 19.42 -1.94 -10.25
CA GLU A 4 19.32 -0.48 -10.31
C GLU A 4 18.44 -0.04 -11.49
N GLU A 5 18.66 -0.61 -12.68
CA GLU A 5 17.86 -0.37 -13.87
C GLU A 5 16.39 -0.75 -13.65
N LEU A 6 16.12 -1.84 -12.92
CA LEU A 6 14.77 -2.26 -12.55
C LEU A 6 14.09 -1.22 -11.66
N ILE A 7 14.76 -0.77 -10.61
CA ILE A 7 14.24 0.25 -9.68
C ILE A 7 13.99 1.57 -10.42
N ARG A 8 14.92 1.99 -11.29
CA ARG A 8 14.82 3.23 -12.07
C ARG A 8 13.72 3.19 -13.12
N SER A 9 13.46 2.03 -13.73
CA SER A 9 12.48 1.89 -14.81
C SER A 9 11.04 1.67 -14.30
N ARG A 10 10.86 1.17 -13.08
CA ARG A 10 9.52 0.94 -12.50
C ARG A 10 8.67 2.22 -12.49
N ARG A 11 7.40 2.11 -12.89
CA ARG A 11 6.39 3.19 -12.82
C ARG A 11 5.17 2.75 -12.03
N SER A 12 4.42 3.72 -11.52
CA SER A 12 3.07 3.46 -10.99
C SER A 12 2.10 3.40 -12.15
N ILE A 13 1.70 2.18 -12.51
CA ILE A 13 0.75 1.91 -13.58
C ILE A 13 -0.68 2.05 -13.04
N ARG A 14 -1.54 2.69 -13.82
CA ARG A 14 -2.94 3.01 -13.46
C ARG A 14 -3.92 2.65 -14.57
N ARG A 15 -3.45 2.26 -15.75
CA ARG A 15 -4.24 1.71 -16.85
C ARG A 15 -3.72 0.34 -17.23
N TYR A 16 -4.64 -0.61 -17.37
CA TYR A 16 -4.34 -2.01 -17.55
C TYR A 16 -5.01 -2.56 -18.80
N LYS A 17 -4.40 -3.58 -19.41
CA LYS A 17 -5.06 -4.35 -20.46
C LYS A 17 -6.19 -5.18 -19.85
N PRO A 18 -7.22 -5.57 -20.64
CA PRO A 18 -8.29 -6.43 -20.16
C PRO A 18 -7.85 -7.84 -19.76
N GLU A 19 -6.72 -8.31 -20.31
CA GLU A 19 -6.14 -9.62 -20.00
C GLU A 19 -5.67 -9.67 -18.54
N ALA A 20 -6.15 -10.66 -17.80
CA ALA A 20 -5.74 -10.90 -16.43
C ALA A 20 -4.46 -11.77 -16.40
N PRO A 21 -3.48 -11.46 -15.54
CA PRO A 21 -2.38 -12.38 -15.27
C PRO A 21 -2.93 -13.71 -14.71
N PRO A 22 -2.34 -14.86 -15.05
CA PRO A 22 -2.72 -16.14 -14.46
C PRO A 22 -2.63 -16.13 -12.94
N ARG A 23 -3.49 -16.91 -12.27
CA ARG A 23 -3.51 -16.99 -10.81
C ARG A 23 -2.16 -17.40 -10.23
N GLU A 24 -1.49 -18.34 -10.88
CA GLU A 24 -0.17 -18.84 -10.51
C GLU A 24 0.89 -17.72 -10.57
N THR A 25 0.72 -16.76 -11.48
CA THR A 25 1.60 -15.58 -11.57
C THR A 25 1.36 -14.63 -10.39
N ILE A 26 0.11 -14.44 -9.96
CA ILE A 26 -0.22 -13.65 -8.77
C ILE A 26 0.28 -14.32 -7.49
N GLU A 27 0.18 -15.65 -7.39
CA GLU A 27 0.69 -16.42 -6.26
C GLU A 27 2.23 -16.36 -6.20
N ALA A 28 2.92 -16.52 -7.33
CA ALA A 28 4.37 -16.35 -7.43
C ALA A 28 4.81 -14.92 -7.05
N LEU A 29 4.04 -13.91 -7.48
CA LEU A 29 4.26 -12.52 -7.13
C LEU A 29 4.20 -12.29 -5.60
N ILE A 30 3.19 -12.85 -4.94
CA ILE A 30 3.03 -12.78 -3.48
C ILE A 30 4.13 -13.57 -2.77
N ALA A 31 4.56 -14.72 -3.31
CA ALA A 31 5.64 -15.50 -2.74
C ALA A 31 6.96 -14.71 -2.70
N VAL A 32 7.29 -13.97 -3.76
CA VAL A 32 8.48 -13.09 -3.77
C VAL A 32 8.30 -11.89 -2.84
N ALA A 33 7.10 -11.34 -2.73
CA ALA A 33 6.80 -10.28 -1.76
C ALA A 33 7.09 -10.73 -0.33
N ALA A 34 6.73 -11.97 0.02
CA ALA A 34 6.92 -12.56 1.35
C ALA A 34 8.38 -12.84 1.71
N LEU A 35 9.33 -12.75 0.77
CA LEU A 35 10.78 -12.83 1.06
C LEU A 35 11.33 -11.56 1.72
N ALA A 36 10.51 -10.52 1.91
CA ALA A 36 10.93 -9.31 2.61
C ALA A 36 11.33 -9.61 4.07
N PRO A 37 12.29 -8.85 4.64
CA PRO A 37 12.58 -8.94 6.06
C PRO A 37 11.42 -8.36 6.89
N SER A 38 11.28 -8.82 8.13
CA SER A 38 10.32 -8.30 9.11
C SER A 38 10.93 -8.24 10.50
N ALA A 39 10.39 -7.35 11.35
CA ALA A 39 10.80 -7.25 12.74
C ALA A 39 10.73 -8.62 13.43
N SER A 40 11.86 -9.11 13.96
CA SER A 40 11.99 -10.44 14.58
C SER A 40 11.46 -11.60 13.72
N ASN A 41 11.52 -11.48 12.40
CA ASN A 41 10.98 -12.44 11.42
C ASN A 41 9.47 -12.78 11.64
N LYS A 42 8.70 -11.86 12.22
CA LYS A 42 7.29 -12.10 12.57
C LYS A 42 6.35 -12.22 11.37
N GLN A 43 6.79 -11.76 10.20
CA GLN A 43 6.05 -11.81 8.93
C GLN A 43 4.59 -11.35 9.12
N PRO A 44 4.35 -10.13 9.64
CA PRO A 44 3.05 -9.71 10.16
C PRO A 44 2.03 -9.43 9.04
N TRP A 45 2.27 -9.88 7.82
CA TRP A 45 1.49 -9.58 6.62
C TRP A 45 0.59 -10.73 6.17
N ARG A 46 -0.50 -10.38 5.52
CA ARG A 46 -1.29 -11.26 4.63
C ARG A 46 -1.64 -10.48 3.37
N PHE A 47 -1.94 -11.21 2.29
CA PHE A 47 -2.32 -10.62 1.02
C PHE A 47 -3.66 -11.19 0.58
N PHE A 48 -4.64 -10.31 0.36
CA PHE A 48 -5.94 -10.70 -0.21
C PHE A 48 -5.92 -10.33 -1.69
N ALA A 49 -5.79 -11.31 -2.58
CA ALA A 49 -5.87 -11.10 -4.02
C ALA A 49 -7.31 -11.31 -4.50
N CYS A 50 -7.84 -10.33 -5.23
CA CYS A 50 -9.19 -10.35 -5.77
C CYS A 50 -9.16 -10.13 -7.28
N ASP A 51 -9.69 -11.08 -8.03
CA ASP A 51 -9.93 -11.04 -9.49
C ASP A 51 -11.44 -11.03 -9.84
N ASP A 52 -12.31 -11.21 -8.84
CA ASP A 52 -13.76 -11.09 -9.01
C ASP A 52 -14.19 -9.64 -9.25
N ARG A 53 -14.75 -9.39 -10.44
CA ARG A 53 -15.21 -8.06 -10.86
C ARG A 53 -16.28 -7.48 -9.95
N ALA A 54 -17.22 -8.30 -9.47
CA ALA A 54 -18.29 -7.83 -8.60
C ALA A 54 -17.73 -7.34 -7.25
N THR A 55 -16.75 -8.05 -6.69
CA THR A 55 -16.08 -7.66 -5.44
C THR A 55 -15.22 -6.40 -5.63
N ILE A 56 -14.48 -6.27 -6.74
CA ILE A 56 -13.73 -5.05 -7.07
C ILE A 56 -14.68 -3.84 -7.19
N ASP A 57 -15.81 -3.99 -7.88
CA ASP A 57 -16.80 -2.93 -8.05
C ASP A 57 -17.46 -2.53 -6.72
N ARG A 58 -17.75 -3.48 -5.83
CA ARG A 58 -18.24 -3.19 -4.48
C ARG A 58 -17.23 -2.39 -3.65
N MET A 59 -15.94 -2.74 -3.73
CA MET A 59 -14.88 -1.97 -3.06
C MET A 59 -14.79 -0.55 -3.62
N ALA A 60 -14.85 -0.39 -4.94
CA ALA A 60 -14.82 0.92 -5.58
C ALA A 60 -16.02 1.79 -5.19
N ALA A 61 -17.22 1.20 -5.12
CA ALA A 61 -18.43 1.88 -4.68
C ALA A 61 -18.31 2.38 -3.22
N ALA A 62 -17.79 1.55 -2.31
CA ALA A 62 -17.58 1.94 -0.91
C ALA A 62 -16.55 3.09 -0.76
N VAL A 63 -15.53 3.10 -1.61
CA VAL A 63 -14.57 4.21 -1.69
C VAL A 63 -15.25 5.48 -2.20
N GLN A 64 -16.03 5.38 -3.29
CA GLN A 64 -16.76 6.51 -3.84
C GLN A 64 -17.73 7.12 -2.83
N GLU A 65 -18.49 6.31 -2.10
CA GLU A 65 -19.39 6.78 -1.03
C GLU A 65 -18.62 7.57 0.04
N SER A 66 -17.43 7.10 0.41
CA SER A 66 -16.58 7.80 1.38
C SER A 66 -16.03 9.12 0.83
N VAL A 67 -15.67 9.17 -0.45
CA VAL A 67 -15.26 10.39 -1.15
C VAL A 67 -16.42 11.40 -1.18
N ASP A 68 -17.62 10.97 -1.56
CA ASP A 68 -18.81 11.83 -1.66
C ASP A 68 -19.19 12.42 -0.30
N ARG A 69 -19.13 11.60 0.76
CA ARG A 69 -19.36 12.05 2.15
C ARG A 69 -18.36 13.13 2.58
N ILE A 70 -17.09 13.01 2.20
CA ILE A 70 -16.06 14.01 2.50
C ILE A 70 -16.24 15.24 1.62
N ALA A 71 -16.56 15.07 0.33
CA ALA A 71 -16.80 16.15 -0.62
C ALA A 71 -17.85 17.15 -0.10
N ALA A 72 -18.88 16.66 0.59
CA ALA A 72 -19.92 17.49 1.22
C ALA A 72 -19.39 18.44 2.32
N ARG A 73 -18.13 18.28 2.74
CA ARG A 73 -17.45 19.09 3.77
C ARG A 73 -16.24 19.85 3.24
N VAL A 74 -15.96 19.77 1.95
CA VAL A 74 -14.84 20.48 1.32
C VAL A 74 -15.30 21.89 0.93
N ASP A 75 -14.46 22.89 1.25
CA ASP A 75 -14.69 24.28 0.84
C ASP A 75 -14.81 24.35 -0.70
N ALA A 76 -15.81 25.10 -1.19
CA ALA A 76 -16.08 25.25 -2.62
C ALA A 76 -14.82 25.66 -3.43
N ARG A 77 -13.91 26.45 -2.84
CA ARG A 77 -12.66 26.90 -3.46
C ARG A 77 -11.64 25.78 -3.67
N LEU A 78 -11.74 24.70 -2.88
CA LEU A 78 -10.84 23.54 -2.93
C LEU A 78 -11.47 22.35 -3.67
N MET A 79 -12.73 22.46 -4.13
CA MET A 79 -13.47 21.34 -4.72
C MET A 79 -12.82 20.77 -5.97
N GLU A 80 -12.25 21.61 -6.84
CA GLU A 80 -11.56 21.13 -8.05
C GLU A 80 -10.32 20.30 -7.69
N GLN A 81 -9.51 20.80 -6.74
CA GLN A 81 -8.33 20.09 -6.23
C GLN A 81 -8.73 18.77 -5.55
N PHE A 82 -9.79 18.80 -4.74
CA PHE A 82 -10.32 17.61 -4.09
C PHE A 82 -10.80 16.57 -5.10
N ARG A 83 -11.55 16.97 -6.15
CA ARG A 83 -12.00 16.05 -7.20
C ARG A 83 -10.84 15.47 -7.98
N ALA A 84 -9.85 16.30 -8.35
CA ALA A 84 -8.66 15.85 -9.05
C ALA A 84 -7.87 14.80 -8.23
N TYR A 85 -7.78 14.98 -6.91
CA TYR A 85 -7.12 14.02 -6.03
C TYR A 85 -7.98 12.78 -5.73
N GLY A 86 -9.28 12.97 -5.50
CA GLY A 86 -10.24 11.92 -5.16
C GLY A 86 -10.51 10.94 -6.32
N ASP A 87 -10.43 11.39 -7.57
CA ASP A 87 -10.52 10.51 -8.75
C ASP A 87 -9.50 9.37 -8.69
N TYR A 88 -8.30 9.63 -8.16
CA TYR A 88 -7.28 8.60 -8.00
C TYR A 88 -7.72 7.47 -7.07
N PHE A 89 -8.68 7.70 -6.17
CA PHE A 89 -8.99 6.74 -5.11
C PHE A 89 -9.76 5.53 -5.64
N VAL A 90 -10.41 5.63 -6.81
CA VAL A 90 -11.17 4.52 -7.40
C VAL A 90 -10.49 3.89 -8.61
N ARG A 91 -9.30 4.37 -9.02
CA ARG A 91 -8.60 3.88 -10.22
C ARG A 91 -8.20 2.40 -10.18
N PHE A 92 -8.14 1.79 -9.00
CA PHE A 92 -7.92 0.35 -8.90
C PHE A 92 -9.06 -0.46 -9.53
N ARG A 93 -10.24 0.14 -9.72
CA ARG A 93 -11.42 -0.51 -10.31
C ARG A 93 -11.14 -1.10 -11.68
N GLU A 94 -10.31 -0.48 -12.50
CA GLU A 94 -10.03 -0.95 -13.87
C GLU A 94 -9.01 -2.09 -13.94
N ALA A 95 -8.34 -2.41 -12.85
CA ALA A 95 -7.34 -3.48 -12.84
C ALA A 95 -8.01 -4.86 -12.90
N PRO A 96 -7.40 -5.84 -13.60
CA PRO A 96 -7.91 -7.21 -13.62
C PRO A 96 -7.75 -7.90 -12.27
N VAL A 97 -6.71 -7.55 -11.50
CA VAL A 97 -6.48 -8.07 -10.14
C VAL A 97 -6.20 -6.93 -9.19
N VAL A 98 -6.75 -7.00 -7.98
CA VAL A 98 -6.46 -6.08 -6.88
C VAL A 98 -5.94 -6.87 -5.70
N ILE A 99 -4.71 -6.59 -5.28
CA ILE A 99 -4.09 -7.18 -4.09
C ILE A 99 -4.23 -6.19 -2.94
N VAL A 100 -4.72 -6.67 -1.80
CA VAL A 100 -4.89 -5.89 -0.57
C VAL A 100 -3.94 -6.45 0.49
N PRO A 101 -2.69 -5.94 0.56
CA PRO A 101 -1.79 -6.24 1.65
C PRO A 101 -2.36 -5.70 2.96
N VAL A 102 -2.40 -6.57 3.96
CA VAL A 102 -2.80 -6.23 5.33
C VAL A 102 -1.69 -6.61 6.29
N PHE A 103 -1.63 -5.94 7.43
CA PHE A 103 -0.74 -6.31 8.52
C PHE A 103 -1.49 -6.40 9.85
N ARG A 104 -0.95 -7.16 10.79
CA ARG A 104 -1.39 -7.17 12.17
C ARG A 104 -0.39 -6.39 13.03
N GLU A 105 -0.90 -5.55 13.92
CA GLU A 105 -0.08 -4.87 14.91
C GLU A 105 0.68 -5.89 15.76
N MET A 106 1.96 -5.62 16.01
CA MET A 106 2.85 -6.54 16.71
C MET A 106 2.78 -6.29 18.21
N ALA A 107 1.90 -6.96 18.95
CA ALA A 107 1.92 -6.90 20.42
C ALA A 107 3.03 -7.82 20.96
N VAL A 108 4.25 -7.31 21.15
CA VAL A 108 5.39 -8.06 21.68
C VAL A 108 5.86 -7.41 22.97
N LEU A 109 6.36 -6.18 22.90
CA LEU A 109 6.88 -5.46 24.05
C LEU A 109 5.75 -5.06 24.99
N SER A 110 4.58 -4.72 24.46
CA SER A 110 3.37 -4.46 25.26
C SER A 110 2.93 -5.64 26.13
N HIS A 111 3.34 -6.87 25.80
CA HIS A 111 3.09 -8.07 26.62
C HIS A 111 4.24 -8.42 27.58
N LEU A 112 5.39 -7.72 27.46
CA LEU A 112 6.58 -7.97 28.29
C LEU A 112 6.78 -6.91 29.37
N VAL A 113 6.05 -5.80 29.31
CA VAL A 113 6.12 -4.72 30.30
C VAL A 113 5.01 -4.86 31.33
N ASP A 114 5.31 -4.46 32.56
CA ASP A 114 4.37 -4.47 33.67
C ASP A 114 3.25 -3.43 33.51
N ALA A 115 2.17 -3.61 34.26
CA ALA A 115 1.00 -2.75 34.20
C ALA A 115 1.27 -1.31 34.69
N ASP A 116 2.33 -1.11 35.47
CA ASP A 116 2.74 0.18 36.04
C ASP A 116 3.71 0.98 35.14
N VAL A 117 4.04 0.48 33.94
CA VAL A 117 4.78 1.29 32.94
C VAL A 117 4.04 2.60 32.70
N ASP A 118 4.80 3.69 32.66
CA ASP A 118 4.23 5.02 32.54
C ASP A 118 3.49 5.21 31.22
N ALA A 119 2.55 6.16 31.21
CA ALA A 119 1.66 6.38 30.08
C ALA A 119 2.43 6.79 28.80
N ALA A 120 3.53 7.53 28.94
CA ALA A 120 4.32 7.97 27.79
C ALA A 120 5.10 6.79 27.18
N ASP A 121 5.69 5.93 28.00
CA ASP A 121 6.33 4.71 27.53
C ASP A 121 5.33 3.74 26.92
N ARG A 122 4.13 3.62 27.48
CA ARG A 122 3.04 2.82 26.88
C ARG A 122 2.67 3.31 25.47
N GLU A 123 2.58 4.62 25.27
CA GLU A 123 2.32 5.22 23.96
C GLU A 123 3.47 4.95 22.98
N ARG A 124 4.73 5.12 23.42
CA ARG A 124 5.92 4.82 22.61
C ARG A 124 5.98 3.35 22.20
N ILE A 125 5.62 2.44 23.10
CA ILE A 125 5.54 1.00 22.80
C ILE A 125 4.48 0.74 21.74
N ALA A 126 3.27 1.33 21.87
CA ALA A 126 2.21 1.16 20.88
C ALA A 126 2.63 1.69 19.49
N GLU A 127 3.29 2.85 19.45
CA GLU A 127 3.82 3.41 18.20
C GLU A 127 4.91 2.53 17.58
N LEU A 128 5.88 2.05 18.38
CA LEU A 128 6.92 1.11 17.95
C LEU A 128 6.30 -0.15 17.31
N GLU A 129 5.30 -0.72 17.95
CA GLU A 129 4.64 -1.95 17.54
C GLU A 129 3.81 -1.79 16.26
N PHE A 130 3.10 -0.65 16.15
CA PHE A 130 2.43 -0.24 14.93
C PHE A 130 3.43 -0.08 13.78
N ASN A 131 4.51 0.68 14.02
CA ASN A 131 5.56 0.95 13.04
C ASN A 131 6.25 -0.34 12.58
N SER A 132 6.52 -1.26 13.50
CA SER A 132 7.11 -2.57 13.19
C SER A 132 6.24 -3.35 12.21
N GLY A 133 4.92 -3.34 12.39
CA GLY A 133 3.97 -3.99 11.50
C GLY A 133 3.91 -3.36 10.10
N ILE A 134 3.69 -2.04 10.04
CA ILE A 134 3.52 -1.34 8.76
C ILE A 134 4.83 -1.26 7.95
N VAL A 135 5.99 -1.07 8.58
CA VAL A 135 7.30 -1.08 7.89
C VAL A 135 7.55 -2.45 7.29
N SER A 136 7.36 -3.52 8.07
CA SER A 136 7.50 -4.89 7.58
C SER A 136 6.64 -5.15 6.34
N ALA A 137 5.36 -4.80 6.38
CA ALA A 137 4.47 -5.00 5.23
C ALA A 137 4.76 -4.06 4.06
N SER A 138 5.29 -2.87 4.30
CA SER A 138 5.72 -1.93 3.25
C SER A 138 6.95 -2.43 2.49
N LEU A 139 7.87 -3.12 3.17
CA LEU A 139 9.02 -3.78 2.52
C LEU A 139 8.54 -4.92 1.60
N ALA A 140 7.59 -5.73 2.06
CA ALA A 140 6.96 -6.77 1.24
C ALA A 140 6.22 -6.17 0.02
N LEU A 141 5.52 -5.06 0.20
CA LEU A 141 4.86 -4.34 -0.88
C LEU A 141 5.87 -3.79 -1.92
N GLN A 142 7.03 -3.30 -1.49
CA GLN A 142 8.07 -2.86 -2.41
C GLN A 142 8.65 -4.03 -3.21
N ASN A 143 8.90 -5.19 -2.58
CA ASN A 143 9.30 -6.41 -3.28
C ASN A 143 8.26 -6.82 -4.32
N LEU A 144 6.97 -6.80 -3.94
CA LEU A 144 5.85 -7.08 -4.85
C LEU A 144 5.91 -6.17 -6.09
N MET A 145 5.98 -4.86 -5.91
CA MET A 145 5.95 -3.92 -7.04
C MET A 145 7.18 -4.03 -7.95
N LEU A 146 8.36 -4.29 -7.39
CA LEU A 146 9.58 -4.50 -8.17
C LEU A 146 9.53 -5.81 -8.96
N TYR A 147 9.07 -6.89 -8.32
CA TYR A 147 8.99 -8.18 -8.99
C TYR A 147 7.91 -8.19 -10.07
N ALA A 148 6.73 -7.60 -9.81
CA ALA A 148 5.70 -7.38 -10.83
C ALA A 148 6.29 -6.72 -12.08
N HIS A 149 7.02 -5.62 -11.90
CA HIS A 149 7.67 -4.91 -13.01
C HIS A 149 8.70 -5.78 -13.74
N SER A 150 9.47 -6.60 -13.01
CA SER A 150 10.47 -7.50 -13.60
C SER A 150 9.89 -8.57 -14.51
N ILE A 151 8.64 -8.99 -14.28
CA ILE A 151 7.92 -9.99 -15.07
C ILE A 151 6.91 -9.36 -16.05
N GLY A 152 7.00 -8.06 -16.29
CA GLY A 152 6.17 -7.34 -17.27
C GLY A 152 4.78 -6.94 -16.79
N LEU A 153 4.49 -7.07 -15.49
CA LEU A 153 3.25 -6.59 -14.87
C LEU A 153 3.40 -5.15 -14.38
N GLY A 154 2.32 -4.40 -14.55
CA GLY A 154 2.14 -3.08 -13.95
C GLY A 154 1.54 -3.19 -12.55
N SER A 155 1.93 -2.27 -11.67
CA SER A 155 1.30 -2.09 -10.36
C SER A 155 1.40 -0.65 -9.87
N SER A 156 0.57 -0.31 -8.88
CA SER A 156 0.68 0.93 -8.09
C SER A 156 0.24 0.67 -6.66
N SER A 157 0.82 1.36 -5.69
CA SER A 157 0.34 1.39 -4.31
C SER A 157 -0.61 2.57 -4.11
N MET A 158 -1.78 2.31 -3.52
CA MET A 158 -2.84 3.31 -3.33
C MET A 158 -3.31 3.34 -1.89
N THR A 159 -3.16 4.48 -1.22
CA THR A 159 -3.67 4.71 0.15
C THR A 159 -4.98 5.50 0.19
N GLY A 160 -5.32 6.27 -0.86
CA GLY A 160 -6.61 6.95 -0.98
C GLY A 160 -7.85 6.08 -0.72
N PRO A 161 -7.91 4.83 -1.25
CA PRO A 161 -9.00 3.89 -0.95
C PRO A 161 -9.20 3.57 0.54
N LEU A 162 -8.19 3.75 1.39
CA LEU A 162 -8.26 3.41 2.82
C LEU A 162 -9.24 4.30 3.59
N LEU A 163 -9.75 5.38 2.99
CA LEU A 163 -10.92 6.10 3.51
C LEU A 163 -12.13 5.18 3.74
N ALA A 164 -12.25 4.11 2.95
CA ALA A 164 -13.28 3.09 3.09
C ALA A 164 -12.74 1.79 3.71
N ALA A 165 -11.62 1.82 4.44
CA ALA A 165 -10.99 0.61 5.01
C ALA A 165 -11.96 -0.29 5.81
N PRO A 166 -12.87 0.22 6.67
CA PRO A 166 -13.85 -0.64 7.35
C PRO A 166 -14.75 -1.42 6.39
N ALA A 167 -15.26 -0.76 5.33
CA ALA A 167 -16.13 -1.38 4.34
C ALA A 167 -15.36 -2.39 3.47
N ILE A 168 -14.13 -2.04 3.04
CA ILE A 168 -13.25 -2.95 2.29
C ILE A 168 -12.96 -4.22 3.12
N LYS A 169 -12.68 -4.06 4.42
CA LYS A 169 -12.46 -5.20 5.32
C LYS A 169 -13.70 -6.09 5.41
N ALA A 170 -14.88 -5.52 5.55
CA ALA A 170 -16.13 -6.28 5.57
C ALA A 170 -16.37 -7.03 4.25
N ILE A 171 -16.15 -6.39 3.10
CA ILE A 171 -16.32 -6.98 1.77
C ILE A 171 -15.40 -8.19 1.57
N LEU A 172 -14.14 -8.09 2.01
CA LEU A 172 -13.11 -9.12 1.83
C LEU A 172 -13.03 -10.14 2.97
N GLY A 173 -13.85 -9.99 4.02
CA GLY A 173 -13.78 -10.84 5.21
C GLY A 173 -12.47 -10.68 6.00
N ILE A 174 -11.83 -9.51 5.94
CA ILE A 174 -10.59 -9.23 6.67
C ILE A 174 -10.93 -9.00 8.16
N PRO A 175 -10.29 -9.72 9.10
CA PRO A 175 -10.64 -9.57 10.51
C PRO A 175 -10.36 -8.16 11.06
N PRO A 176 -11.13 -7.68 12.05
CA PRO A 176 -10.97 -6.34 12.64
C PRO A 176 -9.55 -6.04 13.15
N SER A 177 -8.83 -7.05 13.63
CA SER A 177 -7.45 -6.95 14.14
C SER A 177 -6.38 -6.72 13.08
N TRP A 178 -6.73 -6.79 11.79
CA TRP A 178 -5.82 -6.51 10.68
C TRP A 178 -6.03 -5.10 10.13
N ARG A 179 -4.97 -4.46 9.68
CA ARG A 179 -4.94 -3.12 9.09
C ARG A 179 -4.59 -3.25 7.60
N ILE A 180 -5.28 -2.51 6.74
CA ILE A 180 -4.93 -2.45 5.31
C ILE A 180 -3.72 -1.52 5.15
N VAL A 181 -2.69 -1.99 4.44
CA VAL A 181 -1.50 -1.20 4.10
C VAL A 181 -1.79 -0.29 2.91
N ALA A 182 -2.34 -0.89 1.85
CA ALA A 182 -2.65 -0.24 0.59
C ALA A 182 -3.65 -1.09 -0.21
N MET A 183 -4.25 -0.49 -1.24
CA MET A 183 -4.81 -1.23 -2.38
C MET A 183 -3.78 -1.27 -3.50
N VAL A 184 -3.59 -2.43 -4.12
CA VAL A 184 -2.55 -2.64 -5.14
C VAL A 184 -3.17 -3.25 -6.39
N PRO A 185 -3.63 -2.42 -7.35
CA PRO A 185 -4.02 -2.92 -8.66
C PRO A 185 -2.82 -3.53 -9.39
N VAL A 186 -3.03 -4.69 -10.03
CA VAL A 186 -2.04 -5.46 -10.77
C VAL A 186 -2.63 -5.94 -12.09
N GLY A 187 -1.84 -5.89 -13.17
CA GLY A 187 -2.23 -6.38 -14.48
C GLY A 187 -1.18 -6.04 -15.54
N PHE A 188 -1.41 -6.45 -16.79
CA PHE A 188 -0.54 -6.03 -17.89
C PHE A 188 -0.72 -4.53 -18.16
N PRO A 189 0.37 -3.74 -18.26
CA PRO A 189 0.26 -2.30 -18.45
C PRO A 189 -0.34 -1.96 -19.82
N ALA A 190 -1.31 -1.03 -19.85
CA ALA A 190 -1.84 -0.40 -21.06
C ALA A 190 -1.28 1.03 -21.26
N GLU A 191 -0.24 1.39 -20.52
CA GLU A 191 0.42 2.68 -20.59
C GLU A 191 1.91 2.57 -20.24
N ALA A 192 2.68 3.56 -20.66
CA ALA A 192 4.10 3.70 -20.32
C ALA A 192 4.37 5.12 -19.78
N PRO A 193 4.11 5.38 -18.49
CA PRO A 193 4.26 6.71 -17.93
C PRO A 193 5.71 7.20 -17.95
N ALA A 194 5.91 8.47 -18.25
CA ALA A 194 7.21 9.13 -18.12
C ALA A 194 7.71 9.06 -16.66
N PRO A 195 9.04 9.08 -16.43
CA PRO A 195 9.59 9.22 -15.09
C PRO A 195 9.06 10.47 -14.38
N THR A 196 8.58 10.31 -13.15
CA THR A 196 8.26 11.45 -12.28
C THR A 196 9.54 12.01 -11.65
N PRO A 197 9.68 13.34 -11.49
CA PRO A 197 10.83 13.94 -10.83
C PRO A 197 11.11 13.34 -9.43
N ARG A 198 12.38 13.33 -9.05
CA ARG A 198 12.84 12.97 -7.70
C ARG A 198 13.58 14.18 -7.12
N LYS A 199 13.51 14.33 -5.80
CA LYS A 199 14.35 15.29 -5.08
C LYS A 199 15.82 14.96 -5.32
N ALA A 200 16.68 15.97 -5.29
CA ALA A 200 18.11 15.76 -5.36
C ALA A 200 18.59 14.99 -4.10
N VAL A 201 19.72 14.29 -4.18
CA VAL A 201 20.22 13.48 -3.04
C VAL A 201 20.55 14.38 -1.86
N GLU A 202 21.04 15.58 -2.14
CA GLU A 202 21.39 16.64 -1.19
C GLU A 202 20.17 17.17 -0.42
N ASP A 203 18.95 17.00 -0.96
CA ASP A 203 17.71 17.39 -0.29
C ASP A 203 17.20 16.33 0.68
N VAL A 204 17.70 15.09 0.61
CA VAL A 204 17.19 13.93 1.36
C VAL A 204 18.23 13.23 2.23
N VAL A 205 19.50 13.62 2.14
CA VAL A 205 20.59 13.11 2.99
C VAL A 205 21.14 14.22 3.88
N ARG A 206 21.36 13.89 5.16
CA ARG A 206 22.12 14.69 6.11
C ARG A 206 23.13 13.77 6.80
N TRP A 207 24.41 14.11 6.75
CA TRP A 207 25.47 13.41 7.47
C TRP A 207 25.59 13.99 8.88
N SER A 208 25.98 13.16 9.85
CA SER A 208 26.25 13.62 11.22
C SER A 208 27.63 13.14 11.68
N PRO A 209 28.50 14.01 12.24
CA PRO A 209 28.31 15.46 12.37
C PRO A 209 28.53 16.19 11.02
N GLU A 210 27.52 16.88 10.49
CA GLU A 210 27.71 17.88 9.41
C GLU A 210 28.24 19.17 10.05
N VAL A 211 29.57 19.30 10.16
CA VAL A 211 30.21 20.57 10.52
C VAL A 211 29.93 21.56 9.40
N ARG A 212 29.03 22.52 9.65
CA ARG A 212 28.88 23.73 8.84
C ARG A 212 29.57 24.87 9.61
N THR A 213 30.74 25.30 9.15
CA THR A 213 31.25 26.66 9.42
C THR A 213 30.59 27.63 8.47
#